data_AF-A0A484ZV37-F1
#
_entry.id   AF-A0A484ZV37-F1
#
_cell.length_a   1.000
_cell.length_b   1.000
_cell.length_c   1.000
_cell.angle_alpha   90.00
_cell.angle_beta   90.00
_cell.angle_gamma   90.00
#
_symmetry.space_group_name_H-M   'P 1'
#
loop_
_entity.id
_entity.type
_entity.pdbx_description
1 polymer ?
#
loop_
_entity_poly.entity_id
_entity_poly.type
_entity_poly.pdbx_seq_one_letter_code
_entity_poly.pdbx_strand_id
1 'polypeptide(L)' 'MRAGDLKDRVMLQKPVTSRAASGQQVITFEDVKPVWAKVRTHFKQKNQRRGPGSDCRYLSYNFTTA' A
#
# COMPACT_ATOMS: atom_id res chain seq x y z
N MET A 1 -4.66 -21.89 -9.15
CA MET A 1 -4.07 -21.19 -10.32
C MET A 1 -3.40 -22.25 -11.19
N ARG A 2 -3.53 -22.21 -12.52
CA ARG A 2 -2.81 -23.17 -13.38
C ARG A 2 -1.35 -22.72 -13.53
N ALA A 3 -0.40 -23.63 -13.69
CA ALA A 3 1.04 -23.29 -13.72
C ALA A 3 1.42 -22.28 -14.83
N GLY A 4 0.66 -22.21 -15.93
CA GLY A 4 0.88 -21.26 -17.04
C GLY A 4 0.32 -19.84 -16.84
N ASP A 5 -0.23 -19.53 -15.66
CA ASP A 5 -0.88 -18.23 -15.39
C ASP A 5 0.06 -17.17 -14.78
N LEU A 6 1.28 -17.54 -14.39
CA LEU A 6 2.28 -16.65 -13.79
C LEU A 6 3.01 -15.88 -14.91
N LYS A 7 2.91 -14.55 -14.92
CA LYS A 7 3.44 -13.71 -16.00
C LYS A 7 4.36 -12.60 -15.50
N ASP A 8 4.32 -12.30 -14.21
CA ASP A 8 5.00 -11.17 -13.62
C ASP A 8 6.14 -11.65 -12.71
N ARG A 9 7.33 -11.06 -12.84
CA ARG A 9 8.40 -11.25 -11.84
C ARG A 9 8.22 -10.24 -10.72
N VAL A 10 8.05 -10.74 -9.51
CA VAL A 10 7.84 -9.91 -8.32
C VAL A 10 9.00 -10.10 -7.35
N MET A 11 9.56 -8.98 -6.89
CA MET A 11 10.50 -8.95 -5.78
C MET A 11 9.73 -8.96 -4.47
N LEU A 12 10.01 -9.94 -3.60
CA LEU A 12 9.45 -9.99 -2.26
C LEU A 12 10.45 -9.37 -1.29
N GLN A 13 9.96 -8.65 -0.29
CA GLN A 13 10.79 -8.11 0.77
C GLN A 13 10.39 -8.73 2.11
N LYS A 14 11.37 -9.20 2.87
CA LYS A 14 11.16 -9.78 4.19
C LYS A 14 11.47 -8.72 5.25
N PRO A 15 10.54 -8.42 6.17
CA PRO A 15 10.83 -7.54 7.28
C PRO A 15 11.77 -8.22 8.27
N VAL A 16 12.81 -7.50 8.69
CA VAL A 16 13.75 -7.90 9.73
C VAL A 16 13.65 -6.87 10.85
N THR A 17 13.37 -7.35 12.05
CA THR A 17 13.29 -6.52 13.25
C THR A 17 14.58 -6.67 14.04
N SER A 18 15.17 -5.54 14.39
CA SER A 18 16.36 -5.48 15.26
C SER A 18 16.14 -4.46 16.37
N ARG A 19 16.94 -4.56 17.43
CA ARG A 19 16.91 -3.61 18.54
C ARG A 19 18.18 -2.78 18.51
N ALA A 20 18.04 -1.47 18.33
CA ALA A 20 19.16 -0.55 18.39
C ALA A 20 19.68 -0.44 19.82
N ALA A 21 20.94 0.01 19.97
CA ALA A 21 21.54 0.26 21.28
C ALA A 21 20.76 1.29 22.13
N SER A 22 20.03 2.20 21.48
CA SER A 22 19.10 3.14 22.11
C SER A 22 17.84 2.49 22.70
N GLY A 23 17.64 1.19 22.48
CA GLY A 23 16.44 0.44 22.88
C GLY A 23 15.30 0.51 21.86
N GLN A 24 15.41 1.34 20.82
CA GLN A 24 14.41 1.47 19.75
C GLN A 24 14.36 0.20 18.88
N GLN A 25 13.15 -0.21 18.48
CA GLN A 25 12.97 -1.28 17.50
C GLN A 25 13.12 -0.69 16.09
N VAL A 26 14.01 -1.28 15.29
CA VAL A 26 14.27 -0.90 13.91
C VAL A 26 13.76 -2.00 13.00
N ILE A 27 12.96 -1.64 12.01
CA ILE A 27 12.45 -2.56 10.98
C ILE A 27 13.15 -2.24 9.67
N THR A 28 13.92 -3.18 9.16
CA THR A 28 14.52 -3.12 7.82
C THR A 28 13.84 -4.15 6.92
N PHE A 29 13.99 -3.97 5.61
CA PHE A 29 13.42 -4.87 4.61
C PHE A 29 14.56 -5.44 3.78
N GLU A 30 14.69 -6.76 3.81
CA GLU A 30 15.68 -7.49 3.01
C GLU A 30 15.02 -8.03 1.74
N ASP A 31 15.70 -7.88 0.61
CA ASP A 31 15.24 -8.40 -0.66
C ASP A 31 15.32 -9.94 -0.68
N VAL A 32 14.22 -10.56 -1.07
CA VAL A 32 14.11 -12.00 -1.30
C VAL A 32 14.23 -12.26 -2.80
N LYS A 33 14.63 -13.48 -3.16
CA LYS A 33 14.72 -13.92 -4.56
C LYS A 33 13.41 -13.63 -5.32
N PRO A 34 13.49 -13.10 -6.55
CA PRO A 34 12.32 -12.82 -7.36
C PRO A 34 11.54 -14.09 -7.66
N VAL A 35 10.21 -13.99 -7.60
CA VAL A 35 9.30 -15.11 -7.89
C VAL A 35 8.37 -14.75 -9.04
N TRP A 36 7.91 -15.77 -9.76
CA TRP A 36 6.86 -15.59 -10.77
C TRP A 36 5.49 -15.58 -10.09
N ALA A 37 4.72 -14.53 -10.35
CA ALA A 37 3.38 -14.32 -9.81
C ALA A 37 2.41 -13.88 -10.91
N LYS A 38 1.12 -13.86 -10.58
CA LYS A 38 0.07 -13.22 -11.40
C LYS A 38 -0.48 -12.05 -10.61
N VAL A 39 -0.13 -10.83 -10.98
CA VAL A 39 -0.60 -9.63 -10.29
C VAL A 39 -1.92 -9.18 -10.92
N ARG A 40 -2.97 -9.08 -10.10
CA ARG A 40 -4.28 -8.56 -10.53
C ARG A 40 -4.57 -7.27 -9.78
N THR A 41 -4.53 -6.16 -10.49
CA THR A 41 -4.89 -4.86 -9.93
C THR A 41 -6.41 -4.76 -9.87
N HIS A 42 -6.97 -4.80 -8.65
CA HIS A 42 -8.38 -4.47 -8.48
C HIS A 42 -8.53 -2.95 -8.51
N PHE A 43 -8.81 -2.40 -9.70
CA PHE A 43 -9.14 -0.98 -9.83
C PHE A 43 -10.49 -0.74 -9.14
N LYS A 44 -10.47 -0.16 -7.93
CA LYS A 44 -11.70 0.38 -7.33
C LYS A 44 -12.05 1.66 -8.09
N GLN A 45 -12.73 1.51 -9.23
CA GLN A 45 -13.39 2.63 -9.87
C GLN A 45 -14.51 3.09 -8.91
N LYS A 46 -14.20 4.07 -8.05
CA LYS A 46 -15.25 4.83 -7.37
C LYS A 46 -16.10 5.44 -8.49
N ASN A 47 -17.32 4.91 -8.65
CA ASN A 47 -18.39 5.58 -9.38
C ASN A 47 -18.69 6.92 -8.69
N GLN A 48 -17.85 7.94 -8.94
CA GLN A 48 -18.29 9.32 -8.85
C GLN A 48 -19.30 9.49 -9.99
N ARG A 49 -20.59 9.30 -9.69
CA ARG A 49 -21.64 9.95 -10.47
C ARG A 49 -21.42 11.45 -10.29
N ARG A 50 -20.62 12.05 -11.19
CA ARG A 50 -20.58 13.50 -11.33
C ARG A 50 -21.88 13.90 -12.01
N GLY A 51 -22.87 14.23 -11.20
CA GLY A 51 -23.84 15.24 -11.63
C GLY A 51 -23.07 16.55 -11.88
N PRO A 52 -23.50 17.38 -12.85
CA PRO A 52 -22.86 18.66 -13.10
C PRO A 52 -23.22 19.63 -11.96
N GLY A 53 -22.22 20.25 -11.34
CA GLY A 53 -22.36 21.18 -10.20
C GLY A 53 -22.26 20.45 -8.86
N SER A 54 -21.54 20.92 -7.85
CA SER A 54 -21.17 22.30 -7.51
C SER A 54 -20.15 22.25 -6.36
N ASP A 55 -19.30 23.27 -6.31
CA ASP A 55 -18.59 23.80 -5.14
C ASP A 55 -17.84 22.84 -4.20
N CYS A 56 -16.51 22.79 -4.38
CA CYS A 56 -15.59 22.49 -3.29
C CYS A 56 -15.66 23.61 -2.24
N ARG A 57 -16.58 23.50 -1.27
CA ARG A 57 -16.52 24.30 -0.04
C ARG A 57 -15.51 23.68 0.92
N TYR A 58 -14.52 24.49 1.29
CA TYR A 58 -13.59 24.28 2.39
C TYR A 58 -14.33 23.79 3.64
N LEU A 59 -13.88 22.67 4.22
CA LEU A 59 -14.26 22.29 5.58
C LEU A 59 -13.06 22.51 6.50
N SER A 60 -13.28 23.42 7.44
CA SER A 60 -12.42 23.90 8.50
C SER A 60 -12.04 22.80 9.49
N TYR A 61 -10.79 22.83 9.96
CA TYR A 61 -10.32 22.02 11.08
C TYR A 61 -10.67 22.72 12.39
N ASN A 62 -11.48 22.09 13.24
CA ASN A 62 -11.56 22.45 14.66
C ASN A 62 -10.73 21.43 15.44
N PHE A 63 -9.61 21.87 16.00
CA PHE A 63 -8.83 21.11 16.97
C PHE A 63 -9.41 21.38 18.35
N THR A 64 -9.78 20.31 19.07
CA THR A 64 -10.05 20.39 20.51
C THR A 64 -9.19 19.33 21.19
N THR A 65 -8.11 19.78 21.82
CA THR A 65 -7.31 19.00 22.76
C THR A 65 -8.01 18.93 24.10
N ALA A 66 -8.15 17.71 24.65
CA ALA A 66 -8.34 17.44 26.06
C ALA A 66 -7.58 16.15 26.41
#